data_AF-E1QF86-F1
#
_entry.id   AF-E1QF86-F1
#
_cell.length_a   1.000
_cell.length_b   1.000
_cell.length_c   1.000
_cell.angle_alpha   90.00
_cell.angle_beta   90.00
_cell.angle_gamma   90.00
#
_symmetry.space_group_name_H-M   'P 1'
#
loop_
_entity.id
_entity.type
_entity.pdbx_description
1 polymer ?
#
loop_
_entity_poly.entity_id
_entity_poly.type
_entity_poly.pdbx_seq_one_letter_code
_entity_poly.pdbx_strand_id
1 'polypeptide(L)'
;MRDDNAHGGILPPNPLDDPENRRRIASLEREIEDFAREQKEVEAQAHELMARELAGEGPFAQEIHRLKQRKMVLITQAQANRARINQILWGTR
;
A
#
# COMPACT_ATOMS: atom_id res chain seq x y z
N MET A 1 -18.67 51.53 16.15
CA MET A 1 -19.33 50.36 16.78
C MET A 1 -18.82 49.15 16.03
N ARG A 2 -18.08 48.28 16.71
CA ARG A 2 -17.44 47.10 16.11
C ARG A 2 -18.47 45.99 16.03
N ASP A 3 -18.68 45.44 14.84
CA ASP A 3 -19.26 44.11 14.68
C ASP A 3 -18.20 43.24 13.99
N ASP A 4 -17.22 42.81 14.80
CA ASP A 4 -16.31 41.74 14.47
C ASP A 4 -17.12 40.43 14.46
N ASN A 5 -17.74 40.15 13.31
CA ASN A 5 -18.45 38.91 13.09
C ASN A 5 -17.42 37.77 13.00
N ALA A 6 -17.08 37.23 14.16
CA ALA A 6 -16.25 36.04 14.28
C ALA A 6 -16.98 34.88 13.59
N HIS A 7 -16.62 34.63 12.33
CA HIS A 7 -16.85 33.34 11.70
C HIS A 7 -16.04 32.31 12.49
N GLY A 8 -16.64 31.80 13.56
CA GLY A 8 -16.27 30.56 14.21
C GLY A 8 -16.48 29.42 13.22
N GLY A 9 -15.61 29.34 12.21
CA GLY A 9 -15.56 28.24 11.29
C GLY A 9 -15.19 27.01 12.10
N ILE A 10 -16.18 26.19 12.42
CA ILE A 10 -15.95 24.85 12.94
C ILE A 10 -15.15 24.14 11.86
N LEU A 11 -13.85 23.97 12.09
CA LEU A 11 -13.02 23.14 11.23
C LEU A 11 -13.68 21.75 11.17
N PRO A 12 -13.75 21.12 9.99
CA PRO A 12 -14.24 19.76 9.91
C PRO A 12 -13.41 18.88 10.86
N PRO A 13 -14.05 17.92 11.56
CA PRO A 13 -13.35 17.05 12.49
C PRO A 13 -12.20 16.35 11.77
N ASN A 14 -11.00 16.39 12.35
CA ASN A 14 -9.86 15.70 11.78
C ASN A 14 -10.12 14.19 11.92
N PRO A 15 -10.07 13.39 10.83
CA PRO A 15 -10.34 11.95 10.92
C PRO A 15 -9.39 11.20 11.86
N LEU A 16 -8.23 11.77 12.18
CA LEU A 16 -7.29 11.21 13.15
C LEU A 16 -7.69 11.44 14.61
N ASP A 17 -8.67 12.31 14.89
CA ASP A 17 -9.19 12.49 16.24
C ASP A 17 -10.00 11.25 16.69
N ASP A 18 -10.55 10.50 15.74
CA ASP A 18 -11.22 9.23 15.97
C ASP A 18 -10.19 8.09 16.19
N PRO A 19 -10.17 7.45 17.38
CA PRO A 19 -9.31 6.30 17.66
C PRO A 19 -9.53 5.11 16.72
N GLU A 20 -10.75 4.91 16.21
CA GLU A 20 -11.05 3.82 15.27
C GLU A 20 -10.34 4.03 13.93
N ASN A 21 -10.42 5.25 13.38
CA ASN A 21 -9.71 5.62 12.17
C ASN A 21 -8.20 5.48 12.32
N ARG A 22 -7.62 5.89 13.46
CA ARG A 22 -6.19 5.70 13.72
C ARG A 22 -5.78 4.23 13.71
N ARG A 23 -6.56 3.37 14.37
CA ARG A 23 -6.29 1.91 14.37
C ARG A 23 -6.41 1.32 12.98
N ARG A 24 -7.42 1.75 12.21
CA ARG A 24 -7.64 1.28 10.85
C ARG A 24 -6.51 1.69 9.90
N ILE A 25 -6.06 2.95 9.97
CA ILE A 25 -4.92 3.45 9.19
C ILE A 25 -3.65 2.66 9.56
N ALA A 26 -3.35 2.50 10.84
CA ALA A 26 -2.17 1.75 11.28
C ALA A 26 -2.18 0.29 10.81
N SER A 27 -3.35 -0.36 10.79
CA SER A 27 -3.50 -1.71 10.23
C SER A 27 -3.20 -1.74 8.72
N LEU A 28 -3.76 -0.79 7.97
CA LEU A 28 -3.55 -0.69 6.52
C LEU A 28 -2.09 -0.37 6.17
N GLU A 29 -1.42 0.49 6.95
CA GLU A 29 0.00 0.81 6.82
C GLU A 29 0.86 -0.43 7.05
N ARG A 30 0.58 -1.19 8.11
CA ARG A 30 1.26 -2.47 8.36
C ARG A 30 1.07 -3.46 7.22
N GLU A 31 -0.15 -3.60 6.70
CA GLU A 31 -0.40 -4.47 5.53
C GLU A 31 0.40 -4.01 4.29
N ILE A 32 0.51 -2.70 4.06
CA ILE A 32 1.35 -2.15 2.97
C ILE A 32 2.82 -2.51 3.16
N GLU A 33 3.34 -2.40 4.38
CA GLU A 33 4.71 -2.81 4.70
C GLU A 33 4.93 -4.31 4.49
N ASP A 34 3.96 -5.13 4.90
CA ASP A 34 3.99 -6.58 4.70
C ASP A 34 4.02 -6.93 3.21
N PHE A 35 3.17 -6.30 2.38
CA PHE A 35 3.22 -6.46 0.92
C PHE A 35 4.54 -6.00 0.32
N ALA A 36 5.15 -4.94 0.85
CA ALA A 36 6.44 -4.45 0.36
C ALA A 36 7.59 -5.42 0.68
N ARG A 37 7.56 -6.10 1.83
CA ARG A 37 8.53 -7.17 2.15
C ARG A 37 8.34 -8.36 1.23
N GLU A 38 7.10 -8.82 1.04
CA GLU A 38 6.82 -9.96 0.16
C GLU A 38 7.19 -9.67 -1.31
N GLN A 39 7.01 -8.43 -1.79
CA GLN A 39 7.46 -8.02 -3.12
C GLN A 39 8.98 -8.19 -3.29
N LYS A 40 9.78 -7.84 -2.28
CA LYS A 40 11.24 -7.99 -2.31
C LYS A 40 11.64 -9.46 -2.35
N GLU A 41 10.96 -10.30 -1.57
CA GLU A 41 11.21 -11.74 -1.54
C GLU A 41 10.90 -12.40 -2.89
N VAL A 42 9.75 -12.07 -3.49
CA VAL A 42 9.34 -12.59 -4.80
C VAL A 42 10.26 -12.12 -5.91
N GLU A 43 10.73 -10.87 -5.86
CA GLU A 43 11.72 -10.34 -6.80
C GLU A 43 13.07 -11.03 -6.68
N ALA A 44 13.55 -11.26 -5.45
CA ALA A 44 14.78 -12.00 -5.21
C ALA A 44 14.71 -13.43 -5.77
N GLN A 45 13.61 -14.15 -5.54
CA GLN A 45 13.38 -15.49 -6.09
C GLN A 45 13.38 -15.49 -7.62
N ALA A 46 12.75 -14.49 -8.25
CA ALA A 46 12.73 -14.38 -9.71
C ALA A 46 14.14 -14.13 -10.26
N HIS A 47 14.93 -13.28 -9.59
CA HIS A 47 16.33 -13.00 -9.96
C HIS A 47 17.21 -14.24 -9.83
N GLU A 48 17.02 -15.02 -8.76
CA GLU A 48 17.74 -16.28 -8.56
C GLU A 48 17.43 -17.28 -9.69
N LEU A 49 16.17 -17.47 -10.04
CA LEU A 49 15.79 -18.35 -11.15
C LEU A 49 16.35 -17.89 -12.49
N MET A 50 16.32 -16.58 -12.77
CA MET A 50 16.94 -16.04 -14.00
C MET A 50 18.46 -16.28 -14.01
N ALA A 51 19.15 -16.13 -12.88
CA ALA A 51 20.58 -16.41 -12.78
C ALA A 51 20.90 -17.89 -13.02
N ARG A 52 20.04 -18.80 -12.53
CA ARG A 52 20.16 -20.24 -12.76
C ARG A 52 19.93 -20.61 -14.24
N GLU A 53 18.93 -20.02 -14.90
CA GLU A 53 18.73 -20.21 -16.35
C GLU A 53 19.97 -19.76 -17.15
N LEU A 54 20.58 -18.62 -16.77
CA LEU A 54 21.80 -18.13 -17.40
C LEU A 54 23.01 -19.06 -17.17
N ALA A 55 23.03 -19.79 -16.05
CA ALA A 55 24.03 -20.82 -15.77
C ALA A 55 23.77 -22.15 -16.51
N GLY A 56 22.70 -22.25 -17.30
CA GLY A 56 22.31 -23.45 -18.04
C GLY A 56 21.45 -24.42 -17.23
N GLU A 57 20.96 -24.02 -16.05
CA GLU A 57 20.02 -24.83 -15.28
C GLU A 57 18.58 -24.59 -15.75
N GLY A 58 17.98 -25.67 -16.26
CA GLY A 58 16.56 -25.77 -16.55
C GLY A 58 16.01 -24.76 -17.56
N PRO A 59 14.70 -24.86 -17.81
CA PRO A 59 13.87 -23.69 -18.10
C PRO A 59 12.96 -23.39 -16.90
N PHE A 60 13.08 -22.20 -16.33
CA PHE A 60 12.28 -21.67 -15.22
C PHE A 60 11.29 -20.58 -15.63
N ALA A 61 11.14 -20.31 -16.93
CA ALA A 61 10.26 -19.28 -17.49
C ALA A 61 8.84 -19.24 -16.87
N GLN A 62 8.20 -20.40 -16.64
CA GLN A 62 6.87 -20.46 -16.03
C GLN A 62 6.88 -20.01 -14.56
N GLU A 63 7.89 -20.41 -13.80
CA GLU A 63 8.05 -20.07 -12.39
C GLU A 63 8.35 -18.57 -12.24
N ILE A 64 9.24 -18.03 -13.07
CA ILE A 64 9.52 -16.59 -13.15
C ILE A 64 8.26 -15.81 -13.50
N HIS A 65 7.44 -16.29 -14.43
CA HIS A 65 6.18 -15.64 -14.79
C HIS A 65 5.20 -15.62 -13.61
N ARG A 66 5.05 -16.74 -12.88
CA ARG A 66 4.21 -16.79 -11.67
C ARG A 66 4.68 -15.80 -10.60
N LEU A 67 5.99 -15.70 -10.37
CA LEU A 67 6.56 -14.73 -9.44
C LEU A 67 6.26 -13.28 -9.87
N LYS A 68 6.38 -12.96 -11.16
CA LYS A 68 6.01 -11.63 -11.69
C LYS A 68 4.53 -11.32 -11.49
N GLN A 69 3.64 -12.29 -11.73
CA GLN A 69 2.21 -12.13 -11.47
C GLN A 69 1.91 -11.91 -9.99
N ARG A 70 2.54 -12.67 -9.09
CA ARG A 70 2.41 -12.48 -7.64
C ARG A 70 2.87 -11.08 -7.22
N LYS A 71 4.01 -10.60 -7.72
CA LYS A 71 4.49 -9.23 -7.48
C LYS A 71 3.46 -8.18 -7.89
N MET A 72 2.82 -8.35 -9.05
CA MET A 72 1.77 -7.45 -9.54
C MET A 72 0.54 -7.41 -8.61
N VAL A 73 0.11 -8.56 -8.09
CA VAL A 73 -1.00 -8.65 -7.14
C VAL A 73 -0.67 -7.87 -5.86
N LEU A 74 0.53 -8.05 -5.31
CA LEU A 74 0.98 -7.35 -4.11
C LEU A 74 1.04 -5.82 -4.29
N ILE A 75 1.51 -5.35 -5.45
CA ILE A 75 1.50 -3.92 -5.82
C ILE A 75 0.07 -3.39 -5.82
N THR A 76 -0.85 -4.13 -6.44
CA THR A 76 -2.27 -3.75 -6.54
C THR A 76 -2.91 -3.67 -5.14
N GLN A 77 -2.64 -4.65 -4.27
CA GLN A 77 -3.15 -4.66 -2.90
C GLN A 77 -2.61 -3.49 -2.08
N ALA A 78 -1.31 -3.17 -2.20
CA ALA A 78 -0.73 -2.01 -1.54
C ALA A 78 -1.37 -0.69 -2.02
N GLN A 79 -1.62 -0.55 -3.32
CA GLN A 79 -2.32 0.63 -3.87
C GLN A 79 -3.77 0.73 -3.38
N ALA A 80 -4.49 -0.39 -3.31
CA ALA A 80 -5.85 -0.43 -2.76
C ALA A 80 -5.87 0.00 -1.28
N ASN A 81 -4.91 -0.44 -0.48
CA ASN A 81 -4.81 -0.02 0.92
C ASN A 81 -4.45 1.47 1.06
N ARG A 82 -3.58 2.00 0.21
CA ARG A 82 -3.30 3.46 0.15
C ARG A 82 -4.55 4.25 -0.23
N ALA A 83 -5.34 3.76 -1.18
CA ALA A 83 -6.61 4.38 -1.54
C ALA A 83 -7.57 4.41 -0.32
N ARG A 84 -7.70 3.31 0.41
CA ARG A 84 -8.52 3.24 1.65
C ARG A 84 -8.04 4.22 2.71
N ILE A 85 -6.73 4.38 2.92
CA ILE A 85 -6.17 5.38 3.84
C ILE A 85 -6.59 6.79 3.38
N ASN A 86 -6.44 7.12 2.09
CA ASN A 86 -6.84 8.42 1.56
C ASN A 86 -8.35 8.67 1.71
N GLN A 87 -9.18 7.63 1.57
CA GLN A 87 -10.63 7.73 1.81
C GLN A 87 -10.93 8.09 3.26
N ILE A 88 -10.25 7.47 4.23
CA ILE A 88 -10.41 7.78 5.66
C ILE A 88 -9.97 9.22 5.95
N LEU A 89 -8.81 9.61 5.44
CA LEU A 89 -8.23 10.90 5.76
C LEU A 89 -9.01 12.05 5.11
N TRP A 90 -9.39 11.90 3.84
CA TRP A 90 -9.80 13.06 3.02
C TRP A 90 -11.24 12.95 2.53
N GLY A 91 -11.91 11.81 2.71
CA GLY A 91 -13.27 11.56 2.21
C GLY A 91 -13.33 11.81 0.71
N THR A 92 -13.02 10.81 -0.12
CA THR A 92 -12.96 10.95 -1.58
C THR A 92 -14.09 11.84 -2.13
N ARG A 93 -13.69 12.91 -2.84
CA ARG A 93 -14.57 13.70 -3.71
C ARG A 93 -15.14 12.86 -4.84
#